data_AF-A0A087U170-F1
#
_entry.id   AF-A0A087U170-F1
#
_cell.length_a   1.000
_cell.length_b   1.000
_cell.length_c   1.000
_cell.angle_alpha   90.00
_cell.angle_beta   90.00
_cell.angle_gamma   90.00
#
_symmetry.space_group_name_H-M   'P 1'
#
loop_
_entity.id
_entity.type
_entity.pdbx_description
1 polymer ?
#
loop_
_entity_poly.entity_id
_entity_poly.type
_entity_poly.pdbx_seq_one_letter_code
_entity_poly.pdbx_strand_id
1 'polypeptide(L)'
;MLSQDKIILFLHLLGMDISGHSYKPGSQEYTKNIKVLDSGIERCVSIIDKFFGSDEKTAYVFTSDHGMTNWGSHGSGEIDETYTPLIAWGAGIRGPLGEGKDFYHDGLSAEWKLSQVKRVDVNQVDIAPLISALIGISYPVNSMGILPVEYLGTDWPHQALSLLTNARQILAHYQRQMLRKKENTLPFFFWTFKELSPSRQAELMSMVDTLL
;
A
#
# COMPACT_ATOMS: atom_id res chain seq x y z
N MET A 1 24.10 -8.88 -7.57
CA MET A 1 22.85 -8.65 -6.81
C MET A 1 22.14 -7.38 -7.28
N LEU A 2 22.83 -6.25 -7.45
CA LEU A 2 22.22 -4.99 -7.93
C LEU A 2 22.05 -4.86 -9.46
N SER A 3 22.48 -5.85 -10.24
CA SER A 3 22.39 -5.90 -11.70
C SER A 3 21.32 -6.88 -12.21
N GLN A 4 20.45 -7.34 -11.31
CA GLN A 4 19.36 -8.25 -11.64
C GLN A 4 18.11 -7.44 -12.00
N ASP A 5 17.21 -8.03 -12.77
CA ASP A 5 15.90 -7.43 -12.98
C ASP A 5 15.05 -7.56 -11.71
N LYS A 6 14.12 -6.62 -11.53
CA LYS A 6 13.06 -6.68 -10.50
C LYS A 6 13.61 -6.76 -9.07
N ILE A 7 14.53 -5.86 -8.74
CA ILE A 7 15.10 -5.72 -7.39
C ILE A 7 14.20 -4.86 -6.51
N ILE A 8 13.99 -5.31 -5.27
CA ILE A 8 13.36 -4.52 -4.21
C ILE A 8 14.43 -4.16 -3.18
N LEU A 9 14.58 -2.87 -2.89
CA LEU A 9 15.38 -2.38 -1.78
C LEU A 9 14.43 -1.93 -0.67
N PHE A 10 14.53 -2.55 0.50
CA PHE A 10 13.73 -2.21 1.67
C PHE A 10 14.59 -1.46 2.70
N LEU A 11 14.19 -0.23 3.02
CA LEU A 11 14.88 0.62 3.99
C LEU A 11 13.94 0.94 5.14
N HIS A 12 14.30 0.52 6.35
CA HIS A 12 13.58 0.86 7.58
C HIS A 12 14.35 1.94 8.34
N LEU A 13 13.71 3.10 8.56
CA LEU A 13 14.33 4.30 9.11
C LEU A 13 13.87 4.53 10.56
N LEU A 14 14.40 3.73 11.48
CA LEU A 14 13.98 3.63 12.89
C LEU A 14 14.05 4.94 13.71
N GLY A 15 14.84 5.93 13.27
CA GLY A 15 15.16 7.10 14.09
C GLY A 15 13.95 7.88 14.60
N MET A 16 12.85 7.92 13.82
CA MET A 16 11.64 8.67 14.19
C MET A 16 10.89 8.05 15.37
N ASP A 17 10.80 6.72 15.43
CA ASP A 17 10.15 6.01 16.52
C ASP A 17 10.88 6.26 17.85
N ILE A 18 12.22 6.05 17.85
CA ILE A 18 13.07 6.33 19.02
C ILE A 18 12.90 7.77 19.51
N SER A 19 12.90 8.74 18.59
CA SER A 19 12.77 10.15 18.93
C SER A 19 11.38 10.48 19.47
N GLY A 20 10.32 9.85 18.97
CA GLY A 20 8.97 10.07 19.47
C GLY A 20 8.76 9.48 20.86
N HIS A 21 9.24 8.27 21.12
CA HIS A 21 9.24 7.70 22.48
C HIS A 21 10.01 8.58 23.48
N SER A 22 11.19 9.05 23.06
CA SER A 22 12.13 9.78 23.94
C SER A 22 11.72 11.23 24.20
N TYR A 23 11.33 11.96 23.14
CA TYR A 23 11.14 13.42 23.19
C TYR A 23 9.73 13.88 22.89
N LYS A 24 8.86 12.96 22.43
CA LYS A 24 7.46 13.19 22.08
C LYS A 24 7.27 13.94 20.75
N PRO A 25 6.22 13.61 19.97
CA PRO A 25 5.84 14.41 18.82
C PRO A 25 5.68 15.89 19.19
N GLY A 26 6.10 16.78 18.30
CA GLY A 26 6.06 18.24 18.52
C GLY A 26 7.25 18.83 19.27
N SER A 27 8.13 18.01 19.85
CA SER A 27 9.40 18.51 20.44
C SER A 27 10.37 19.06 19.40
N GLN A 28 11.33 19.86 19.86
CA GLN A 28 12.38 20.39 18.98
C GLN A 28 13.28 19.26 18.47
N GLU A 29 13.55 18.25 19.29
CA GLU A 29 14.34 17.07 18.97
C GLU A 29 13.65 16.25 17.87
N TYR A 30 12.34 15.98 18.03
CA TYR A 30 11.55 15.29 17.02
C TYR A 30 11.55 16.05 15.69
N THR A 31 11.36 17.38 15.73
CA THR A 31 11.38 18.24 14.54
C THR A 31 12.76 18.27 13.86
N LYS A 32 13.85 18.32 14.64
CA LYS A 32 15.22 18.22 14.11
C LYS A 32 15.45 16.86 13.44
N ASN A 33 14.94 15.79 14.04
CA ASN A 33 15.08 14.44 13.49
C ASN A 33 14.31 14.28 12.17
N ILE A 34 13.12 14.87 12.02
CA ILE A 34 12.40 14.92 10.74
C ILE A 34 13.28 15.55 9.65
N LYS A 35 13.97 16.64 9.93
CA LYS A 35 14.87 17.29 8.96
C LYS A 35 16.05 16.40 8.56
N VAL A 36 16.61 15.67 9.53
CA VAL A 36 17.69 14.71 9.26
C VAL A 36 17.17 13.56 8.40
N LEU A 37 15.96 13.06 8.67
CA LEU A 37 15.31 12.03 7.89
C LEU A 37 15.07 12.49 6.45
N ASP A 38 14.49 13.68 6.26
CA ASP A 38 14.22 14.28 4.95
C ASP A 38 15.50 14.39 4.09
N SER A 39 16.57 14.99 4.63
CA SER A 39 17.88 15.02 3.97
C SER A 39 18.52 13.64 3.79
N GLY A 40 18.16 12.66 4.62
CA GLY A 40 18.55 11.26 4.45
C GLY A 40 17.88 10.62 3.24
N ILE A 41 16.57 10.80 3.11
CA ILE A 41 15.77 10.30 1.98
C ILE A 41 16.25 10.91 0.67
N GLU A 42 16.46 12.23 0.61
CA GLU A 42 17.00 12.92 -0.58
C GLU A 42 18.33 12.29 -1.04
N ARG A 43 19.26 12.05 -0.10
CA ARG A 43 20.55 11.41 -0.41
C ARG A 43 20.39 9.98 -0.90
N CYS A 44 19.50 9.20 -0.28
CA CYS A 44 19.21 7.82 -0.71
C CYS A 44 18.66 7.78 -2.14
N VAL A 45 17.67 8.62 -2.44
CA VAL A 45 17.10 8.76 -3.80
C VAL A 45 18.21 9.11 -4.79
N SER A 46 19.03 10.14 -4.49
CA SER A 46 20.12 10.56 -5.36
C SER A 46 21.16 9.47 -5.62
N ILE A 47 21.51 8.67 -4.61
CA ILE A 47 22.45 7.55 -4.76
C ILE A 47 21.86 6.47 -5.66
N ILE A 48 20.60 6.11 -5.44
CA ILE A 48 19.91 5.07 -6.22
C ILE A 48 19.79 5.51 -7.68
N ASP A 49 19.30 6.72 -7.94
CA ASP A 49 19.16 7.24 -9.31
C ASP A 49 20.51 7.29 -10.02
N LYS A 50 21.56 7.80 -9.37
CA LYS A 50 22.90 7.84 -9.97
C LYS A 50 23.46 6.45 -10.26
N PHE A 51 23.22 5.48 -9.36
CA PHE A 51 23.70 4.11 -9.53
C PHE A 51 23.07 3.44 -10.77
N PHE A 52 21.77 3.67 -11.00
CA PHE A 52 21.05 3.15 -12.17
C PHE A 52 21.11 4.08 -13.39
N GLY A 53 21.94 5.13 -13.35
CA GLY A 53 22.14 6.04 -14.48
C GLY A 53 20.92 6.91 -14.80
N SER A 54 20.05 7.15 -13.83
CA SER A 54 18.83 7.95 -13.95
C SER A 54 17.95 7.50 -15.12
N ASP A 55 17.78 6.19 -15.28
CA ASP A 55 17.06 5.57 -16.40
C ASP A 55 15.53 5.69 -16.31
N GLU A 56 15.02 6.37 -15.28
CA GLU A 56 13.59 6.56 -14.98
C GLU A 56 12.82 5.24 -14.76
N LYS A 57 13.50 4.15 -14.38
CA LYS A 57 12.88 2.84 -14.10
C LYS A 57 12.73 2.50 -12.62
N THR A 58 13.13 3.41 -11.73
CA THR A 58 12.96 3.24 -10.29
C THR A 58 11.63 3.82 -9.84
N ALA A 59 10.86 3.02 -9.10
CA ALA A 59 9.69 3.46 -8.36
C ALA A 59 10.03 3.53 -6.88
N TYR A 60 9.51 4.55 -6.19
CA TYR A 60 9.69 4.75 -4.77
C TYR A 60 8.33 4.67 -4.08
N VAL A 61 8.29 3.95 -2.96
CA VAL A 61 7.13 3.84 -2.08
C VAL A 61 7.60 4.12 -0.66
N PHE A 62 7.11 5.20 -0.08
CA PHE A 62 7.41 5.64 1.27
C PHE A 62 6.16 5.53 2.14
N THR A 63 6.30 4.86 3.27
CA THR A 63 5.21 4.65 4.23
C THR A 63 5.76 4.55 5.65
N SER A 64 4.85 4.55 6.63
CA SER A 64 5.15 4.13 8.00
C SER A 64 4.48 2.79 8.31
N ASP A 65 5.03 2.05 9.27
CA ASP A 65 4.42 0.86 9.87
C ASP A 65 3.31 1.21 10.87
N HIS A 66 3.46 2.33 11.56
CA HIS A 66 2.41 2.92 12.40
C HIS A 66 2.55 4.44 12.53
N GLY A 67 1.51 5.08 13.05
CA GLY A 67 1.56 6.43 13.58
C GLY A 67 1.96 6.43 15.07
N MET A 68 1.74 7.54 15.77
CA MET A 68 2.07 7.66 17.18
C MET A 68 1.28 8.80 17.83
N THR A 69 0.81 8.57 19.04
CA THR A 69 0.15 9.60 19.85
C THR A 69 1.10 10.73 20.24
N ASN A 70 0.55 11.89 20.60
CA ASN A 70 1.34 13.03 21.13
C ASN A 70 2.13 12.71 22.42
N TRP A 71 1.79 11.62 23.12
CA TRP A 71 2.54 11.13 24.28
C TRP A 71 3.72 10.22 23.90
N GLY A 72 3.99 10.06 22.60
CA GLY A 72 5.06 9.23 22.10
C GLY A 72 4.79 7.76 22.40
N SER A 73 3.58 7.29 22.15
CA SER A 73 3.16 5.91 22.36
C SER A 73 2.34 5.42 21.16
N HIS A 74 2.36 4.11 20.92
CA HIS A 74 1.61 3.44 19.86
C HIS A 74 1.18 2.03 20.30
N GLY A 75 0.26 1.40 19.57
CA GLY A 75 -0.14 0.00 19.75
C GLY A 75 -1.50 -0.21 20.45
N SER A 76 -2.25 0.87 20.69
CA SER A 76 -3.60 0.83 21.24
C SER A 76 -4.72 0.80 20.17
N GLY A 77 -4.40 1.14 18.92
CA GLY A 77 -5.32 1.13 17.77
C GLY A 77 -6.00 2.47 17.52
N GLU A 78 -5.53 3.55 18.15
CA GLU A 78 -6.07 4.90 17.96
C GLU A 78 -5.80 5.42 16.54
N ILE A 79 -6.57 6.42 16.10
CA ILE A 79 -6.43 7.02 14.76
C ILE A 79 -5.02 7.55 14.54
N ASP A 80 -4.46 8.25 15.54
CA ASP A 80 -3.09 8.77 15.51
C ASP A 80 -2.02 7.68 15.35
N GLU A 81 -2.34 6.44 15.70
CA GLU A 81 -1.44 5.29 15.63
C GLU A 81 -1.65 4.45 14.38
N THR A 82 -2.82 4.54 13.75
CA THR A 82 -3.20 3.71 12.59
C THR A 82 -3.12 4.49 11.27
N TYR A 83 -3.26 5.81 11.32
CA TYR A 83 -3.03 6.66 10.15
C TYR A 83 -1.54 6.75 9.86
N THR A 84 -1.17 6.34 8.64
CA THR A 84 0.21 6.34 8.16
C THR A 84 0.26 7.05 6.81
N PRO A 85 1.32 7.81 6.53
CA PRO A 85 1.49 8.41 5.21
C PRO A 85 1.75 7.31 4.19
N LEU A 86 1.21 7.45 2.98
CA LEU A 86 1.64 6.70 1.81
C LEU A 86 1.98 7.69 0.71
N ILE A 87 3.24 7.71 0.31
CA ILE A 87 3.74 8.58 -0.75
C ILE A 87 4.46 7.70 -1.76
N ALA A 88 4.11 7.81 -3.04
CA ALA A 88 4.77 7.07 -4.09
C ALA A 88 5.09 7.97 -5.28
N TRP A 89 6.21 7.71 -5.95
CA TRP A 89 6.66 8.47 -7.12
C TRP A 89 7.62 7.62 -7.98
N GLY A 90 7.99 8.16 -9.15
CA GLY A 90 8.89 7.49 -10.08
C GLY A 90 8.16 6.59 -11.08
N ALA A 91 8.85 5.57 -11.56
CA ALA A 91 8.39 4.71 -12.65
C ALA A 91 7.03 4.06 -12.36
N GLY A 92 6.10 4.13 -13.31
CA GLY A 92 4.81 3.45 -13.24
C GLY A 92 3.82 4.00 -12.20
N ILE A 93 4.18 5.05 -11.45
CA ILE A 93 3.28 5.73 -10.52
C ILE A 93 2.49 6.83 -11.24
N ARG A 94 1.18 6.90 -10.98
CA ARG A 94 0.31 7.97 -11.45
C ARG A 94 0.63 9.25 -10.68
N GLY A 95 0.76 10.36 -11.40
CA GLY A 95 0.87 11.68 -10.78
C GLY A 95 -0.41 12.09 -10.01
N PRO A 96 -0.34 13.15 -9.18
CA PRO A 96 -1.48 13.70 -8.46
C PRO A 96 -2.69 13.97 -9.37
N LEU A 97 -3.89 13.59 -8.93
CA LEU A 97 -5.14 13.79 -9.67
C LEU A 97 -5.98 14.93 -9.10
N GLY A 98 -6.62 15.68 -10.01
CA GLY A 98 -7.65 16.68 -9.71
C GLY A 98 -7.06 18.01 -9.28
N GLU A 99 -7.58 19.10 -9.84
CA GLU A 99 -7.58 20.40 -9.17
C GLU A 99 -8.89 20.49 -8.38
N GLY A 100 -8.81 20.56 -7.05
CA GLY A 100 -9.86 21.13 -6.21
C GLY A 100 -10.99 20.21 -5.72
N LYS A 101 -10.81 18.89 -5.60
CA LYS A 101 -11.82 18.02 -4.95
C LYS A 101 -11.19 16.89 -4.13
N ASP A 102 -10.79 17.21 -2.90
CA ASP A 102 -10.87 16.21 -1.83
C ASP A 102 -12.35 15.85 -1.61
N PHE A 103 -12.68 14.56 -1.76
CA PHE A 103 -14.05 14.03 -1.63
C PHE A 103 -14.39 13.61 -0.19
N TYR A 104 -13.39 13.49 0.69
CA TYR A 104 -13.59 12.96 2.03
C TYR A 104 -14.16 14.00 3.01
N HIS A 105 -13.94 15.30 2.74
CA HIS A 105 -14.47 16.44 3.52
C HIS A 105 -14.25 16.32 5.05
N ASP A 106 -13.23 15.58 5.48
CA ASP A 106 -12.92 15.31 6.90
C ASP A 106 -11.87 16.26 7.49
N GLY A 107 -11.34 17.18 6.67
CA GLY A 107 -10.34 18.17 7.09
C GLY A 107 -8.90 17.70 7.02
N LEU A 108 -8.64 16.40 6.93
CA LEU A 108 -7.28 15.85 6.98
C LEU A 108 -6.39 16.38 5.85
N SER A 109 -6.91 16.40 4.62
CA SER A 109 -6.14 16.94 3.47
C SER A 109 -5.87 18.44 3.61
N ALA A 110 -6.73 19.19 4.33
CA ALA A 110 -6.54 20.62 4.56
C ALA A 110 -5.39 20.89 5.54
N GLU A 111 -5.25 20.09 6.59
CA GLU A 111 -4.14 20.17 7.54
C GLU A 111 -2.78 20.00 6.85
N TRP A 112 -2.73 19.13 5.84
CA TRP A 112 -1.54 18.86 5.03
C TRP A 112 -1.37 19.83 3.84
N LYS A 113 -2.28 20.79 3.65
CA LYS A 113 -2.33 21.70 2.49
C LYS A 113 -2.44 20.96 1.14
N LEU A 114 -3.10 19.80 1.15
CA LEU A 114 -3.31 18.92 0.01
C LEU A 114 -4.76 18.87 -0.48
N SER A 115 -5.66 19.74 0.02
CA SER A 115 -7.07 19.77 -0.39
C SER A 115 -7.31 19.92 -1.90
N GLN A 116 -6.31 20.40 -2.64
CA GLN A 116 -6.39 20.54 -4.09
C GLN A 116 -6.15 19.24 -4.83
N VAL A 117 -5.58 18.22 -4.20
CA VAL A 117 -5.26 16.92 -4.79
C VAL A 117 -6.26 15.87 -4.28
N LYS A 118 -6.66 14.94 -5.15
CA LYS A 118 -7.47 13.79 -4.76
C LYS A 118 -6.69 12.93 -3.76
N ARG A 119 -7.23 12.78 -2.54
CA ARG A 119 -6.76 11.79 -1.57
C ARG A 119 -7.17 10.38 -2.02
N VAL A 120 -6.28 9.42 -1.79
CA VAL A 120 -6.53 7.99 -2.01
C VAL A 120 -6.07 7.25 -0.77
N ASP A 121 -7.03 6.83 0.04
CA ASP A 121 -6.77 6.04 1.24
C ASP A 121 -6.56 4.57 0.86
N VAL A 122 -5.57 3.94 1.47
CA VAL A 122 -5.10 2.58 1.15
C VAL A 122 -4.84 1.84 2.45
N ASN A 123 -5.17 0.55 2.54
CA ASN A 123 -4.80 -0.24 3.71
C ASN A 123 -3.32 -0.64 3.62
N GLN A 124 -2.61 -0.77 4.73
CA GLN A 124 -1.19 -1.18 4.69
C GLN A 124 -0.98 -2.53 3.97
N VAL A 125 -1.94 -3.46 4.04
CA VAL A 125 -1.88 -4.75 3.33
C VAL A 125 -1.90 -4.61 1.80
N ASP A 126 -2.40 -3.50 1.29
CA ASP A 126 -2.52 -3.17 -0.14
C ASP A 126 -1.21 -2.64 -0.74
N ILE A 127 -0.21 -2.33 0.09
CA ILE A 127 1.12 -1.88 -0.36
C ILE A 127 1.88 -3.03 -1.05
N ALA A 128 1.74 -4.26 -0.57
CA ALA A 128 2.36 -5.43 -1.18
C ALA A 128 1.91 -5.66 -2.65
N PRO A 129 0.61 -5.66 -2.98
CA PRO A 129 0.18 -5.75 -4.37
C PRO A 129 0.56 -4.52 -5.20
N LEU A 130 0.60 -3.31 -4.62
CA LEU A 130 1.12 -2.13 -5.32
C LEU A 130 2.57 -2.32 -5.78
N ILE A 131 3.48 -2.69 -4.87
CA ILE A 131 4.89 -2.95 -5.19
C ILE A 131 5.02 -4.03 -6.26
N SER A 132 4.22 -5.09 -6.16
CA SER A 132 4.25 -6.23 -7.10
C SER A 132 3.85 -5.81 -8.51
N ALA A 133 2.81 -4.97 -8.63
CA ALA A 133 2.38 -4.43 -9.91
C ALA A 133 3.45 -3.51 -10.52
N LEU A 134 4.05 -2.62 -9.72
CA LEU A 134 5.10 -1.69 -10.19
C LEU A 134 6.33 -2.41 -10.73
N ILE A 135 6.74 -3.50 -10.07
CA ILE A 135 7.94 -4.25 -10.45
C ILE A 135 7.64 -5.42 -11.40
N GLY A 136 6.37 -5.63 -11.76
CA GLY A 136 5.93 -6.65 -12.72
C GLY A 136 6.21 -8.08 -12.25
N ILE A 137 5.96 -8.38 -10.98
CA ILE A 137 6.00 -9.75 -10.42
C ILE A 137 4.61 -10.23 -10.02
N SER A 138 4.46 -11.54 -9.83
CA SER A 138 3.26 -12.11 -9.23
C SER A 138 3.05 -11.57 -7.82
N TYR A 139 1.79 -11.39 -7.42
CA TYR A 139 1.45 -11.01 -6.06
C TYR A 139 1.99 -12.03 -5.04
N PRO A 140 2.49 -11.59 -3.87
CA PRO A 140 2.98 -12.49 -2.84
C PRO A 140 1.89 -13.48 -2.45
N VAL A 141 2.25 -14.76 -2.31
CA VAL A 141 1.31 -15.86 -2.06
C VAL A 141 0.43 -15.69 -0.81
N ASN A 142 0.85 -14.85 0.14
CA ASN A 142 0.12 -14.54 1.37
C ASN A 142 -0.54 -13.16 1.35
N SER A 143 -0.48 -12.44 0.23
CA SER A 143 -1.06 -11.10 0.13
C SER A 143 -2.59 -11.19 0.05
N MET A 144 -3.24 -10.56 1.02
CA MET A 144 -4.69 -10.39 1.09
C MET A 144 -5.11 -8.98 0.63
N GLY A 145 -4.17 -8.17 0.15
CA GLY A 145 -4.39 -6.78 -0.18
C GLY A 145 -5.09 -6.62 -1.53
N ILE A 146 -5.83 -5.53 -1.65
CA ILE A 146 -6.47 -5.06 -2.88
C ILE A 146 -5.48 -4.14 -3.59
N LEU A 147 -5.26 -4.35 -4.89
CA LEU A 147 -4.37 -3.49 -5.67
C LEU A 147 -4.92 -2.04 -5.69
N PRO A 148 -4.17 -1.03 -5.18
CA PRO A 148 -4.60 0.37 -5.25
C PRO A 148 -4.31 0.93 -6.65
N VAL A 149 -5.18 0.58 -7.61
CA VAL A 149 -5.03 0.91 -9.05
C VAL A 149 -4.95 2.41 -9.32
N GLU A 150 -5.48 3.23 -8.41
CA GLU A 150 -5.38 4.68 -8.42
C GLU A 150 -3.93 5.19 -8.40
N TYR A 151 -2.99 4.42 -7.87
CA TYR A 151 -1.56 4.75 -7.86
C TYR A 151 -0.84 4.37 -9.16
N LEU A 152 -1.44 3.56 -10.04
CA LEU A 152 -0.76 3.07 -11.25
C LEU A 152 -0.89 4.06 -12.41
N GLY A 153 0.24 4.48 -12.97
CA GLY A 153 0.35 5.33 -14.17
C GLY A 153 0.44 4.53 -15.48
N THR A 154 0.18 3.22 -15.43
CA THR A 154 0.23 2.30 -16.58
C THR A 154 -1.03 2.37 -17.46
N ASP A 155 -1.01 1.71 -18.61
CA ASP A 155 -2.18 1.66 -19.50
C ASP A 155 -3.33 0.81 -18.94
N TRP A 156 -4.54 1.05 -19.46
CA TRP A 156 -5.74 0.35 -19.02
C TRP A 156 -5.66 -1.18 -19.12
N PRO A 157 -5.12 -1.77 -20.21
CA PRO A 157 -4.96 -3.22 -20.30
C PRO A 157 -4.09 -3.80 -19.18
N HIS A 158 -2.95 -3.17 -18.86
CA HIS A 158 -2.10 -3.61 -17.77
C HIS A 158 -2.80 -3.50 -16.40
N GLN A 159 -3.52 -2.40 -16.18
CA GLN A 159 -4.29 -2.20 -14.94
C GLN A 159 -5.39 -3.26 -14.79
N ALA A 160 -6.14 -3.54 -15.86
CA ALA A 160 -7.19 -4.54 -15.86
C ALA A 160 -6.64 -5.95 -15.57
N LEU A 161 -5.55 -6.35 -16.23
CA LEU A 161 -4.92 -7.65 -16.00
C LEU A 161 -4.38 -7.78 -14.56
N SER A 162 -3.81 -6.72 -14.03
CA SER A 162 -3.30 -6.66 -12.65
C SER A 162 -4.46 -6.82 -11.65
N LEU A 163 -5.54 -6.05 -11.82
CA LEU A 163 -6.74 -6.16 -11.00
C LEU A 163 -7.37 -7.55 -11.04
N LEU A 164 -7.49 -8.15 -12.24
CA LEU A 164 -8.00 -9.51 -12.38
C LEU A 164 -7.12 -10.52 -11.65
N THR A 165 -5.80 -10.42 -11.80
CA THR A 165 -4.86 -11.32 -11.14
C THR A 165 -4.95 -11.18 -9.61
N ASN A 166 -5.12 -9.95 -9.11
CA ASN A 166 -5.32 -9.69 -7.68
C ASN A 166 -6.64 -10.28 -7.18
N ALA A 167 -7.74 -10.09 -7.91
CA ALA A 167 -9.04 -10.65 -7.60
C ALA A 167 -9.02 -12.20 -7.56
N ARG A 168 -8.36 -12.84 -8.53
CA ARG A 168 -8.15 -14.31 -8.55
C ARG A 168 -7.41 -14.79 -7.31
N GLN A 169 -6.36 -14.09 -6.88
CA GLN A 169 -5.62 -14.45 -5.68
C GLN A 169 -6.49 -14.32 -4.42
N ILE A 170 -7.23 -13.21 -4.27
CA ILE A 170 -8.14 -13.02 -3.13
C ILE A 170 -9.22 -14.11 -3.11
N LEU A 171 -9.76 -14.48 -4.27
CA LEU A 171 -10.73 -15.57 -4.37
C LEU A 171 -10.11 -16.91 -3.96
N ALA A 172 -8.90 -17.22 -4.40
CA ALA A 172 -8.18 -18.43 -3.99
C ALA A 172 -7.94 -18.47 -2.47
N HIS A 173 -7.61 -17.34 -1.84
CA HIS A 173 -7.51 -17.22 -0.39
C HIS A 173 -8.85 -17.52 0.30
N TYR A 174 -9.94 -16.90 -0.17
CA TYR A 174 -11.27 -17.17 0.35
C TYR A 174 -11.62 -18.66 0.26
N GLN A 175 -11.42 -19.29 -0.90
CA GLN A 175 -11.68 -20.72 -1.11
C GLN A 175 -10.87 -21.59 -0.16
N ARG A 176 -9.56 -21.31 0.01
CA ARG A 176 -8.70 -22.06 0.92
C ARG A 176 -9.13 -21.91 2.38
N GLN A 177 -9.49 -20.70 2.80
CA GLN A 177 -9.94 -20.43 4.16
C GLN A 177 -11.32 -21.06 4.43
N MET A 178 -12.23 -21.04 3.45
CA MET A 178 -13.52 -21.73 3.52
C MET A 178 -13.34 -23.24 3.70
N LEU A 179 -12.47 -23.88 2.90
CA LEU A 179 -12.17 -25.31 3.01
C LEU A 179 -11.59 -25.65 4.38
N ARG A 180 -10.59 -24.89 4.85
CA ARG A 180 -10.02 -25.06 6.20
C ARG A 180 -11.08 -24.94 7.28
N LYS A 181 -11.96 -23.94 7.19
CA LYS A 181 -13.06 -23.78 8.17
C LYS A 181 -14.01 -24.97 8.13
N LYS A 182 -14.36 -25.47 6.94
CA LYS A 182 -15.21 -26.66 6.77
C LYS A 182 -14.59 -27.92 7.37
N GLU A 183 -13.29 -28.14 7.15
CA GLU A 183 -12.54 -29.30 7.68
C GLU A 183 -12.43 -29.27 9.21
N ASN A 184 -12.39 -28.08 9.82
CA ASN A 184 -12.17 -27.89 11.26
C ASN A 184 -13.44 -27.50 12.04
N THR A 185 -14.62 -27.48 11.41
CA THR A 185 -15.90 -27.16 12.06
C THR A 185 -16.84 -28.35 11.96
N LEU A 186 -17.58 -28.67 13.02
CA LEU A 186 -18.62 -29.69 12.94
C LEU A 186 -19.62 -29.33 11.83
N PRO A 187 -20.06 -30.26 10.98
CA PRO A 187 -20.87 -29.96 9.80
C PRO A 187 -22.12 -29.11 10.08
N PHE A 188 -22.76 -29.30 11.24
CA PHE A 188 -23.95 -28.55 11.66
C PHE A 188 -23.68 -27.07 11.98
N PHE A 189 -22.44 -26.70 12.29
CA PHE A 189 -22.04 -25.31 12.57
C PHE A 189 -21.32 -24.64 11.39
N PHE A 190 -21.15 -25.34 10.28
CA PHE A 190 -20.53 -24.76 9.09
C PHE A 190 -21.58 -24.11 8.18
N TRP A 191 -21.34 -22.84 7.85
CA TRP A 191 -22.17 -22.06 6.95
C TRP A 191 -21.28 -21.43 5.88
N THR A 192 -21.69 -21.55 4.62
CA THR A 192 -21.03 -20.85 3.52
C THR A 192 -21.39 -19.37 3.52
N PHE A 193 -20.46 -18.51 3.10
CA PHE A 193 -20.77 -17.11 2.84
C PHE A 193 -21.65 -17.02 1.58
N LYS A 194 -22.89 -16.54 1.74
CA LYS A 194 -23.94 -16.65 0.70
C LYS A 194 -23.62 -15.82 -0.52
N GLU A 195 -22.98 -14.67 -0.29
CA GLU A 195 -22.56 -13.68 -1.25
C GLU A 195 -21.43 -14.20 -2.17
N LEU A 196 -20.71 -15.25 -1.75
CA LEU A 196 -19.69 -15.96 -2.53
C LEU A 196 -20.01 -17.45 -2.64
N SER A 197 -21.24 -17.77 -3.04
CA SER A 197 -21.61 -19.14 -3.42
C SER A 197 -20.74 -19.64 -4.60
N PRO A 198 -20.58 -20.97 -4.79
CA PRO A 198 -19.82 -21.50 -5.92
C PRO A 198 -20.30 -21.00 -7.30
N SER A 199 -21.62 -20.85 -7.48
CA SER A 199 -22.18 -20.29 -8.71
C SER A 199 -21.82 -18.81 -8.88
N ARG A 200 -21.87 -18.02 -7.80
CA ARG A 200 -21.49 -16.61 -7.83
C ARG A 200 -20.00 -16.43 -8.10
N GLN A 201 -19.15 -17.28 -7.54
CA GLN A 201 -17.71 -17.28 -7.85
C GLN A 201 -17.46 -17.58 -9.33
N ALA A 202 -18.13 -18.59 -9.90
CA ALA A 202 -18.00 -18.93 -11.31
C ALA A 202 -18.51 -17.80 -12.22
N GLU A 203 -19.63 -17.17 -11.86
CA GLU A 203 -20.17 -16.00 -12.57
C GLU A 203 -19.20 -14.82 -12.56
N LEU A 204 -18.68 -14.44 -11.38
CA LEU A 204 -17.70 -13.37 -11.25
C LEU A 204 -16.46 -13.65 -12.08
N MET A 205 -15.95 -14.88 -12.05
CA MET A 205 -14.78 -15.27 -12.86
C MET A 205 -15.07 -15.21 -14.35
N SER A 206 -16.24 -15.70 -14.79
CA SER A 206 -16.66 -15.62 -16.19
C SER A 206 -16.82 -14.18 -16.67
N MET A 207 -17.37 -13.29 -15.85
CA MET A 207 -17.49 -11.87 -16.18
C MET A 207 -16.12 -11.24 -16.40
N VAL A 208 -15.15 -11.52 -15.53
CA VAL A 208 -13.83 -10.92 -15.67
C VAL A 208 -13.05 -11.51 -16.86
N ASP A 209 -13.22 -12.79 -17.16
CA ASP A 209 -12.60 -13.42 -18.33
C ASP A 209 -13.11 -12.84 -19.66
N THR A 210 -14.35 -12.32 -19.70
CA THR A 210 -14.91 -11.65 -20.90
C THR A 210 -14.48 -10.18 -21.07
N LEU A 211 -13.84 -9.58 -20.07
CA LEU A 211 -13.36 -8.19 -20.10
C LEU A 211 -11.92 -8.06 -20.60
N LEU A 212 -11.25 -9.18 -20.89
CA LEU A 212 -9.92 -9.27 -21.53
C LEU A 212 -10.05 -9.64 -23.01
#